data_AF-A0A0C2N936-F1
#
_entry.id   AF-A0A0C2N936-F1
#
_cell.length_a   1.000
_cell.length_b   1.000
_cell.length_c   1.000
_cell.angle_alpha   90.00
_cell.angle_beta   90.00
_cell.angle_gamma   90.00
#
_symmetry.space_group_name_H-M   'P 1'
#
loop_
_entity.id
_entity.type
_entity.pdbx_description
1 polymer ?
#
loop_
_entity_poly.entity_id
_entity_poly.type
_entity_poly.pdbx_seq_one_letter_code
_entity_poly.pdbx_strand_id
1 'polypeptide(L)'
;MPETILLACLFAKIKGYEIKPLFKSWTIYPLVIFEIITLIGQVATFFGNYKIIEFIGSLTTIYLISYLLLVLKYELYVTSIIGSFFVVFGGVLNDIAIKSNGGFMPVYQSLSYLTGRVTLENYQRVNDIHILGDSQTNFKILTDFIDLGYTILSVGDVFIRVFVFIILYYAIKKVNNQRRKEIVKINRI
;
A
#
# COMPACT_ATOMS: atom_id res chain seq x y z
N MET A 1 3.99 0.44 -1.35
CA MET A 1 2.91 -0.25 -2.08
C MET A 1 3.00 0.15 -3.56
N PRO A 2 4.12 -0.20 -4.22
CA PRO A 2 4.44 0.35 -5.54
C PRO A 2 3.42 -0.04 -6.60
N GLU A 3 2.88 -1.26 -6.52
CA GLU A 3 1.87 -1.81 -7.44
C GLU A 3 0.60 -0.96 -7.42
N THR A 4 0.13 -0.57 -6.23
CA THR A 4 -1.06 0.25 -6.05
C THR A 4 -0.87 1.65 -6.62
N ILE A 5 0.31 2.24 -6.42
CA ILE A 5 0.66 3.57 -6.96
C ILE A 5 0.71 3.52 -8.49
N LEU A 6 1.35 2.50 -9.05
CA LEU A 6 1.42 2.27 -10.49
C LEU A 6 0.02 2.05 -11.08
N LEU A 7 -0.84 1.30 -10.39
CA LEU A 7 -2.22 1.07 -10.80
C LEU A 7 -3.04 2.37 -10.82
N ALA A 8 -2.91 3.21 -9.79
CA ALA A 8 -3.58 4.52 -9.74
C ALA A 8 -3.09 5.45 -10.86
N CYS A 9 -1.79 5.46 -11.12
CA CYS A 9 -1.17 6.21 -12.22
C CYS A 9 -1.68 5.73 -13.59
N LEU A 10 -1.72 4.41 -13.80
CA LEU A 10 -2.21 3.81 -15.04
C LEU A 10 -3.69 4.13 -15.25
N PHE A 11 -4.52 3.96 -14.23
CA PHE A 11 -5.94 4.28 -14.30
C PHE A 11 -6.18 5.76 -14.59
N ALA A 12 -5.41 6.66 -13.97
CA ALA A 12 -5.47 8.09 -14.27
C ALA A 12 -5.13 8.40 -15.73
N LYS A 13 -4.10 7.76 -16.29
CA LYS A 13 -3.75 7.88 -17.71
C LYS A 13 -4.87 7.40 -18.64
N ILE A 14 -5.48 6.25 -18.33
CA ILE A 14 -6.63 5.72 -19.11
C ILE A 14 -7.80 6.71 -19.10
N LYS A 15 -8.00 7.44 -17.99
CA LYS A 15 -9.00 8.51 -17.87
C LYS A 15 -8.59 9.85 -18.50
N GLY A 16 -7.45 9.92 -19.19
CA GLY A 16 -6.98 11.11 -19.87
C GLY A 16 -6.40 12.20 -18.96
N TYR A 17 -5.95 11.82 -17.76
CA TYR A 17 -5.26 12.73 -16.84
C TYR A 17 -3.73 12.62 -16.98
N GLU A 18 -3.04 13.75 -16.85
CA GLU A 18 -1.58 13.78 -16.80
C GLU A 18 -1.08 13.56 -15.37
N ILE A 19 -0.08 12.71 -15.17
CA ILE A 19 0.50 12.46 -13.84
C ILE A 19 1.51 13.56 -13.47
N LYS A 20 2.26 14.08 -14.46
CA LYS A 20 3.33 15.07 -14.29
C LYS A 20 2.97 16.27 -13.39
N PRO A 21 1.75 16.85 -13.47
CA PRO A 21 1.36 17.97 -12.61
C PRO A 21 1.39 17.66 -11.10
N LEU A 22 1.14 16.42 -10.69
CA LEU A 22 1.20 16.03 -9.27
C LEU A 22 2.61 16.21 -8.70
N PHE A 23 3.63 15.86 -9.49
CA PHE A 23 5.05 15.97 -9.13
C PHE A 23 5.57 17.41 -9.07
N LYS A 24 4.78 18.40 -9.48
CA LYS A 24 5.12 19.81 -9.26
C LYS A 24 4.82 20.26 -7.82
N SER A 25 4.02 19.50 -7.08
CA SER A 25 3.72 19.79 -5.68
C SER A 25 4.72 19.11 -4.76
N TRP A 26 5.16 19.79 -3.70
CA TRP A 26 6.03 19.17 -2.70
C TRP A 26 5.34 18.03 -1.93
N THR A 27 4.00 18.04 -1.88
CA THR A 27 3.16 17.14 -1.06
C THR A 27 3.25 15.67 -1.45
N ILE A 28 3.73 15.35 -2.66
CA ILE A 28 3.93 13.96 -3.10
C ILE A 28 5.28 13.38 -2.69
N TYR A 29 6.30 14.22 -2.40
CA TYR A 29 7.65 13.72 -2.18
C TYR A 29 7.82 12.90 -0.89
N PRO A 30 7.15 13.18 0.23
CA PRO A 30 7.18 12.28 1.38
C PRO A 30 6.77 10.85 1.00
N LEU A 31 5.72 10.70 0.18
CA LEU A 31 5.25 9.40 -0.30
C LEU A 31 6.27 8.72 -1.23
N VAL A 32 6.87 9.47 -2.15
CA VAL A 32 7.90 8.95 -3.06
C VAL A 32 9.13 8.48 -2.28
N ILE A 33 9.56 9.23 -1.26
CA ILE A 33 10.68 8.85 -0.39
C ILE A 33 10.37 7.55 0.34
N PHE A 34 9.16 7.41 0.91
CA PHE A 34 8.75 6.17 1.54
C PHE A 34 8.79 4.98 0.57
N GLU A 35 8.29 5.13 -0.66
CA GLU A 35 8.35 4.05 -1.65
C GLU A 35 9.80 3.67 -2.01
N ILE A 36 10.70 4.65 -2.16
CA ILE A 36 12.12 4.39 -2.40
C ILE A 36 12.73 3.60 -1.23
N ILE A 37 12.46 4.02 0.01
CA ILE A 37 12.93 3.29 1.21
C ILE A 37 12.38 1.87 1.22
N THR A 38 11.09 1.68 0.93
CA THR A 38 10.49 0.34 0.89
C THR A 38 11.09 -0.54 -0.20
N LEU A 39 11.42 0.03 -1.36
CA LEU A 39 12.08 -0.67 -2.46
C LEU A 39 13.51 -1.07 -2.09
N ILE A 40 14.27 -0.19 -1.42
CA ILE A 40 15.60 -0.52 -0.90
C ILE A 40 15.50 -1.67 0.11
N GLY A 41 14.55 -1.62 1.04
CA GLY A 41 14.32 -2.71 2.01
C GLY A 41 13.95 -4.03 1.34
N GLN A 42 13.13 -3.98 0.30
CA GLN A 42 12.81 -5.14 -0.52
C GLN A 42 14.03 -5.69 -1.27
N VAL A 43 14.88 -4.83 -1.83
CA VAL A 43 16.12 -5.28 -2.47
C VAL A 43 17.05 -5.91 -1.43
N ALA A 44 17.19 -5.30 -0.25
CA ALA A 44 18.04 -5.80 0.82
C ALA A 44 17.67 -7.21 1.30
N THR A 45 16.39 -7.60 1.26
CA THR A 45 16.00 -8.97 1.61
C THR A 45 16.40 -10.01 0.59
N PHE A 46 16.58 -9.66 -0.69
CA PHE A 46 17.19 -10.57 -1.67
C PHE A 46 18.65 -10.91 -1.31
N PHE A 47 19.30 -10.06 -0.50
CA PHE A 47 20.64 -10.30 0.02
C PHE A 47 20.65 -10.82 1.47
N GLY A 48 19.49 -11.24 2.00
CA GLY A 48 19.37 -11.79 3.35
C GLY A 48 19.39 -10.76 4.49
N ASN A 49 19.27 -9.46 4.21
CA ASN A 49 19.22 -8.42 5.23
C ASN A 49 17.78 -8.01 5.55
N TYR A 50 17.28 -8.49 6.69
CA TYR A 50 15.89 -8.27 7.14
C TYR A 50 15.71 -7.07 8.09
N LYS A 51 16.80 -6.49 8.61
CA LYS A 51 16.74 -5.38 9.61
C LYS A 51 16.00 -4.16 9.08
N ILE A 52 16.18 -3.87 7.79
CA ILE A 52 15.56 -2.72 7.13
C ILE A 52 14.04 -2.92 7.02
N ILE A 53 13.57 -4.16 6.81
CA ILE A 53 12.13 -4.45 6.70
C ILE A 53 11.41 -4.33 8.04
N GLU A 54 12.02 -4.80 9.13
CA GLU A 54 11.44 -4.65 10.48
C GLU A 54 11.25 -3.16 10.85
N PHE A 55 12.24 -2.33 10.52
CA PHE A 55 12.14 -0.88 10.66
C PHE A 55 11.04 -0.29 9.77
N ILE A 56 10.94 -0.70 8.50
CA ILE A 56 9.89 -0.24 7.57
C ILE A 56 8.50 -0.61 8.07
N GLY A 57 8.30 -1.81 8.63
CA GLY A 57 7.01 -2.26 9.16
C GLY A 57 6.45 -1.27 10.19
N SER A 58 7.31 -0.78 11.08
CA SER A 58 6.97 0.24 12.10
C SER A 58 6.59 1.61 11.51
N LEU A 59 6.98 1.89 10.26
CA LEU A 59 6.69 3.16 9.59
C LEU A 59 5.40 3.15 8.76
N THR A 60 4.71 2.01 8.65
CA THR A 60 3.49 1.86 7.82
C THR A 60 2.42 2.89 8.19
N THR A 61 2.22 3.15 9.48
CA THR A 61 1.28 4.17 9.96
C THR A 61 1.69 5.57 9.51
N ILE A 62 2.97 5.91 9.58
CA ILE A 62 3.50 7.20 9.15
C ILE A 62 3.33 7.37 7.63
N TYR A 63 3.57 6.30 6.87
CA TYR A 63 3.31 6.26 5.43
C TYR A 63 1.85 6.57 5.11
N LEU A 64 0.89 5.91 5.77
CA LEU A 64 -0.54 6.18 5.55
C LEU A 64 -0.93 7.62 5.96
N ILE A 65 -0.41 8.11 7.09
CA ILE A 65 -0.65 9.48 7.54
C ILE A 65 -0.11 10.51 6.54
N SER A 66 1.01 10.23 5.87
CA SER A 66 1.58 11.17 4.91
C SER A 66 0.67 11.44 3.69
N TYR A 67 -0.29 10.56 3.39
CA TYR A 67 -1.34 10.84 2.40
C TYR A 67 -2.25 12.02 2.80
N LEU A 68 -2.33 12.39 4.09
CA LEU A 68 -3.07 13.56 4.53
C LEU A 68 -2.54 14.85 3.89
N LEU A 69 -1.25 14.92 3.53
CA LEU A 69 -0.70 16.06 2.81
C LEU A 69 -1.40 16.30 1.47
N LEU A 70 -1.69 15.22 0.73
CA LEU A 70 -2.47 15.28 -0.51
C LEU A 70 -3.94 15.61 -0.21
N VAL A 71 -4.51 15.02 0.83
CA VAL A 71 -5.92 15.28 1.22
C VAL A 71 -6.13 16.75 1.52
N LEU A 72 -5.26 17.37 2.33
CA LEU A 72 -5.36 18.77 2.71
C LEU A 72 -5.08 19.69 1.52
N LYS A 73 -4.06 19.39 0.71
CA LYS A 73 -3.70 20.24 -0.45
C LYS A 73 -4.76 20.25 -1.55
N TYR A 74 -5.41 19.12 -1.79
CA TYR A 74 -6.38 18.96 -2.88
C TYR A 74 -7.84 18.88 -2.39
N GLU A 75 -8.08 19.09 -1.10
CA GLU A 75 -9.39 19.11 -0.45
C GLU A 75 -10.18 17.80 -0.69
N LEU A 76 -9.51 16.66 -0.51
CA LEU A 76 -10.07 15.33 -0.81
C LEU A 76 -10.88 14.75 0.36
N TYR A 77 -11.58 15.58 1.14
CA TYR A 77 -12.17 15.19 2.43
C TYR A 77 -13.15 14.02 2.31
N VAL A 78 -14.16 14.12 1.45
CA VAL A 78 -15.16 13.06 1.24
C VAL A 78 -14.49 11.77 0.77
N THR A 79 -13.59 11.89 -0.20
CA THR A 79 -12.80 10.79 -0.74
C THR A 79 -11.94 10.12 0.34
N SER A 80 -11.38 10.89 1.26
CA SER A 80 -10.57 10.39 2.38
C SER A 80 -11.38 9.69 3.45
N ILE A 81 -12.63 10.10 3.70
CA ILE A 81 -13.56 9.40 4.60
C ILE A 81 -13.93 8.03 4.02
N ILE A 82 -14.24 7.97 2.72
CA ILE A 82 -14.52 6.70 2.04
C ILE A 82 -13.27 5.81 2.07
N GLY A 83 -12.10 6.38 1.82
CA GLY A 83 -10.84 5.65 1.88
C GLY A 83 -10.51 5.14 3.28
N SER A 84 -10.72 5.93 4.33
CA SER A 84 -10.43 5.53 5.70
C SER A 84 -11.33 4.39 6.17
N PHE A 85 -12.58 4.32 5.70
CA PHE A 85 -13.44 3.15 5.90
C PHE A 85 -12.76 1.87 5.42
N PHE A 86 -12.14 1.88 4.23
CA PHE A 86 -11.42 0.71 3.73
C PHE A 86 -10.17 0.35 4.56
N VAL A 87 -9.46 1.35 5.11
CA VAL A 87 -8.33 1.09 6.02
C VAL A 87 -8.81 0.38 7.29
N VAL A 88 -9.86 0.92 7.93
CA VAL A 88 -10.42 0.35 9.16
C VAL A 88 -10.99 -1.04 8.89
N PHE A 89 -11.77 -1.19 7.81
CA PHE A 89 -12.37 -2.46 7.44
C PHE A 89 -11.29 -3.51 7.13
N GLY A 90 -10.26 -3.17 6.36
CA GLY A 90 -9.14 -4.06 6.10
C GLY A 90 -8.40 -4.47 7.37
N GLY A 91 -8.13 -3.53 8.28
CA GLY A 91 -7.54 -3.82 9.58
C GLY A 91 -8.40 -4.77 10.43
N VAL A 92 -9.72 -4.58 10.45
CA VAL A 92 -10.65 -5.49 11.15
C VAL A 92 -10.60 -6.90 10.57
N LEU A 93 -10.53 -7.05 9.25
CA LEU A 93 -10.40 -8.38 8.63
C LEU A 93 -9.10 -9.09 9.05
N ASN A 94 -7.99 -8.36 9.07
CA ASN A 94 -6.70 -8.89 9.51
C ASN A 94 -6.75 -9.28 11.00
N ASP A 95 -7.34 -8.43 11.84
CA ASP A 95 -7.54 -8.70 13.26
C ASP A 95 -8.37 -9.96 13.50
N ILE A 96 -9.42 -10.19 12.71
CA ILE A 96 -10.25 -11.41 12.79
C ILE A 96 -9.40 -12.64 12.46
N ALA A 97 -8.61 -12.59 11.39
CA ALA A 97 -7.71 -13.68 11.02
C ALA A 97 -6.72 -13.98 12.14
N ILE A 98 -6.07 -12.95 12.69
CA ILE A 98 -5.08 -13.07 13.77
C ILE A 98 -5.68 -13.67 15.04
N LYS A 99 -6.80 -13.10 15.51
CA LYS A 99 -7.46 -13.55 16.75
C LYS A 99 -8.00 -14.97 16.63
N SER A 100 -8.48 -15.37 15.45
CA SER A 100 -9.00 -16.71 15.20
C SER A 100 -7.91 -17.78 15.10
N ASN A 101 -6.65 -17.39 14.98
CA ASN A 101 -5.49 -18.27 14.85
C ASN A 101 -4.52 -18.10 16.03
N GLY A 102 -5.05 -17.82 17.23
CA GLY A 102 -4.25 -17.82 18.46
C GLY A 102 -3.31 -16.61 18.61
N GLY A 103 -3.59 -15.51 17.90
CA GLY A 103 -2.73 -14.32 17.90
C GLY A 103 -1.69 -14.29 16.77
N PHE A 104 -1.76 -15.24 15.84
CA PHE A 104 -0.85 -15.32 14.69
C PHE A 104 -1.58 -15.09 13.37
N MET A 105 -0.88 -14.54 12.37
CA MET A 105 -1.32 -14.43 10.98
C MET A 105 -0.74 -15.59 10.16
N PRO A 106 -1.55 -16.58 9.75
CA PRO A 106 -1.09 -17.65 8.88
C PRO A 106 -0.72 -17.13 7.49
N VAL A 107 0.33 -17.70 6.90
CA VAL A 107 0.88 -17.29 5.61
C VAL A 107 0.99 -18.49 4.68
N TYR A 108 0.52 -18.33 3.45
CA TYR A 108 0.60 -19.31 2.37
C TYR A 108 1.51 -18.78 1.27
N GLN A 109 2.62 -19.49 1.07
CA GLN A 109 3.68 -19.09 0.14
C GLN A 109 3.58 -19.93 -1.13
N SER A 110 3.76 -19.28 -2.28
CA SER A 110 3.82 -19.91 -3.60
C SER A 110 4.94 -19.28 -4.43
N LEU A 111 4.69 -18.12 -5.03
CA LEU A 111 5.68 -17.37 -5.81
C LEU A 111 6.89 -16.96 -4.97
N SER A 112 6.69 -16.57 -3.71
CA SER A 112 7.76 -16.15 -2.80
C SER A 112 8.72 -17.30 -2.43
N TYR A 113 8.23 -18.54 -2.47
CA TYR A 113 9.07 -19.74 -2.33
C TYR A 113 9.91 -19.95 -3.60
N LEU A 114 9.29 -19.81 -4.78
CA LEU A 114 9.97 -19.97 -6.08
C LEU A 114 11.05 -18.90 -6.32
N THR A 115 10.86 -17.68 -5.82
CA THR A 115 11.86 -16.60 -5.93
C THR A 115 13.00 -16.73 -4.92
N GLY A 116 13.01 -17.77 -4.09
CA GLY A 116 14.04 -18.02 -3.07
C GLY A 116 14.03 -17.00 -1.92
N ARG A 117 12.94 -16.23 -1.79
CA ARG A 117 12.85 -15.11 -0.85
C ARG A 117 12.55 -15.55 0.58
N VAL A 118 11.93 -16.71 0.73
CA VAL A 118 11.47 -17.21 2.03
C VAL A 118 11.93 -18.65 2.22
N THR A 119 12.97 -18.85 3.03
CA THR A 119 13.20 -20.14 3.69
C THR A 119 12.37 -20.18 4.97
N LEU A 120 11.82 -21.35 5.32
CA LEU A 120 11.06 -21.58 6.56
C LEU A 120 11.79 -21.02 7.80
N GLU A 121 13.13 -21.09 7.81
CA GLU A 121 13.99 -20.58 8.88
C GLU A 121 13.92 -19.05 9.07
N ASN A 122 13.64 -18.28 8.02
CA ASN A 122 13.64 -16.82 8.11
C ASN A 122 12.36 -16.29 8.75
N TYR A 123 11.23 -17.00 8.64
CA TYR A 123 9.99 -16.65 9.35
C TYR A 123 10.09 -16.90 10.86
N GLN A 124 10.85 -17.90 11.29
CA GLN A 124 11.03 -18.23 12.71
C GLN A 124 12.03 -17.29 13.42
N ARG A 125 12.92 -16.60 12.68
CA ARG A 125 13.96 -15.73 13.24
C ARG A 125 13.52 -14.30 13.51
N VAL A 126 12.45 -13.84 12.87
CA VAL A 126 11.87 -12.53 13.16
C VAL A 126 10.77 -12.77 14.18
N ASN A 127 10.72 -11.97 15.25
CA ASN A 127 9.72 -12.05 16.31
C ASN A 127 8.36 -11.53 15.78
N ASP A 128 7.88 -12.20 14.75
CA ASP A 128 6.84 -11.77 13.84
C ASP A 128 5.57 -12.56 14.15
N ILE A 129 4.42 -11.92 13.97
CA ILE A 129 3.11 -12.53 14.22
C ILE A 129 2.77 -13.62 13.20
N HIS A 130 3.62 -13.87 12.22
CA HIS A 130 3.31 -14.71 11.08
C HIS A 130 3.77 -16.16 11.28
N ILE A 131 2.89 -17.11 10.94
CA ILE A 131 3.18 -18.56 10.97
C ILE A 131 2.83 -19.19 9.62
N LEU A 132 3.34 -20.38 9.32
CA LEU A 132 2.87 -21.10 8.13
C LEU A 132 1.43 -21.59 8.30
N GLY A 133 0.61 -21.32 7.28
CA GLY A 133 -0.76 -21.83 7.23
C GLY A 133 -0.82 -23.32 6.89
N ASP A 134 -1.83 -24.00 7.45
CA ASP A 134 -2.01 -25.44 7.33
C ASP A 134 -3.49 -25.85 7.27
N SER A 135 -3.77 -27.15 7.46
CA SER A 135 -5.15 -27.66 7.46
C SER A 135 -6.00 -27.10 8.60
N GLN A 136 -5.41 -26.76 9.75
CA GLN A 136 -6.08 -26.31 10.98
C GLN A 136 -6.34 -24.80 11.01
N THR A 137 -5.75 -24.05 10.08
CA THR A 137 -5.93 -22.59 9.97
C THR A 137 -7.40 -22.19 9.82
N ASN A 138 -7.86 -21.30 10.70
CA ASN A 138 -9.18 -20.67 10.66
C ASN A 138 -9.20 -19.49 9.70
N PHE A 139 -10.35 -19.27 9.04
CA PHE A 139 -10.58 -18.14 8.12
C PHE A 139 -9.50 -17.95 7.04
N LYS A 140 -9.10 -19.03 6.34
CA LYS A 140 -8.02 -19.02 5.31
C LYS A 140 -8.15 -17.93 4.24
N ILE A 141 -9.38 -17.50 3.93
CA ILE A 141 -9.62 -16.42 2.94
C ILE A 141 -9.27 -15.02 3.48
N LEU A 142 -9.07 -14.87 4.79
CA LEU A 142 -8.68 -13.61 5.43
C LEU A 142 -7.19 -13.57 5.80
N THR A 143 -6.48 -14.70 5.70
CA THR A 143 -5.05 -14.81 6.00
C THR A 143 -4.18 -14.33 4.83
N ASP A 144 -2.86 -14.38 4.97
CA ASP A 144 -1.94 -13.96 3.92
C ASP A 144 -1.78 -15.08 2.88
N PHE A 145 -2.40 -14.93 1.71
CA PHE A 145 -2.31 -15.93 0.64
C PHE A 145 -2.11 -15.31 -0.75
N ILE A 146 -2.27 -13.99 -0.90
CA ILE A 146 -2.07 -13.31 -2.19
C ILE A 146 -0.58 -13.03 -2.32
N ASP A 147 0.14 -14.03 -2.82
CA ASP A 147 1.58 -14.00 -2.99
C ASP A 147 1.97 -13.28 -4.30
N LEU A 148 2.67 -12.15 -4.19
CA LEU A 148 3.20 -11.37 -5.32
C LEU A 148 4.65 -11.75 -5.69
N GLY A 149 5.20 -12.80 -5.08
CA GLY A 149 6.58 -13.26 -5.27
C GLY A 149 7.62 -12.53 -4.41
N TYR A 150 7.20 -11.44 -3.76
CA TYR A 150 8.03 -10.66 -2.87
C TYR A 150 7.27 -10.22 -1.62
N THR A 151 5.96 -10.00 -1.70
CA THR A 151 5.12 -9.74 -0.53
C THR A 151 3.91 -10.65 -0.63
N ILE A 152 3.43 -11.13 0.51
CA ILE A 152 2.22 -11.93 0.61
C ILE A 152 1.21 -11.08 1.33
N LEU A 153 0.01 -10.96 0.75
CA LEU A 153 -1.02 -10.06 1.21
C LEU A 153 -2.25 -10.84 1.66
N SER A 154 -2.89 -10.31 2.69
CA SER A 154 -4.26 -10.65 3.05
C SER A 154 -5.28 -9.88 2.19
N VAL A 155 -6.54 -10.29 2.26
CA VAL A 155 -7.65 -9.49 1.72
C VAL A 155 -7.76 -8.14 2.44
N GLY A 156 -7.45 -8.07 3.73
CA GLY A 156 -7.46 -6.80 4.46
C GLY A 156 -6.37 -5.84 3.96
N ASP A 157 -5.19 -6.32 3.60
CA ASP A 157 -4.15 -5.50 2.98
C ASP A 157 -4.58 -4.94 1.62
N VAL A 158 -5.33 -5.71 0.84
CA VAL A 158 -5.94 -5.23 -0.41
C VAL A 158 -6.91 -4.08 -0.13
N PHE A 159 -7.75 -4.19 0.90
CA PHE A 159 -8.64 -3.10 1.30
C PHE A 159 -7.86 -1.86 1.76
N ILE A 160 -6.81 -2.01 2.58
CA ILE A 160 -5.95 -0.88 2.96
C ILE A 160 -5.33 -0.22 1.72
N ARG A 161 -4.90 -1.00 0.72
CA ARG A 161 -4.37 -0.49 -0.55
C ARG A 161 -5.42 0.28 -1.36
N VAL A 162 -6.72 0.01 -1.21
CA VAL A 162 -7.79 0.80 -1.86
C VAL A 162 -7.74 2.27 -1.41
N PHE A 163 -7.42 2.56 -0.15
CA PHE A 163 -7.25 3.95 0.31
C PHE A 163 -6.16 4.67 -0.48
N VAL A 164 -4.98 4.05 -0.61
CA VAL A 164 -3.84 4.59 -1.35
C VAL A 164 -4.24 4.89 -2.81
N PHE A 165 -4.90 3.93 -3.46
CA PHE A 165 -5.38 4.08 -4.83
C PHE A 165 -6.33 5.27 -4.97
N ILE A 166 -7.34 5.33 -4.09
CA ILE A 166 -8.38 6.36 -4.11
C ILE A 166 -7.76 7.75 -3.93
N ILE A 167 -6.94 7.98 -2.89
CA ILE A 167 -6.36 9.30 -2.63
C ILE A 167 -5.49 9.75 -3.79
N LEU A 168 -4.60 8.86 -4.27
CA LEU A 168 -3.66 9.23 -5.34
C LEU A 168 -4.39 9.53 -6.65
N TYR A 169 -5.35 8.68 -7.06
CA TYR A 169 -6.14 8.92 -8.27
C TYR A 169 -6.91 10.25 -8.20
N TYR A 170 -7.57 10.53 -7.08
CA TYR A 170 -8.35 11.77 -6.94
C TYR A 170 -7.47 13.01 -6.82
N ALA A 171 -6.26 12.91 -6.24
CA ALA A 171 -5.27 13.97 -6.28
C ALA A 171 -4.85 14.30 -7.73
N ILE A 172 -4.52 13.28 -8.53
CA ILE A 172 -4.20 13.44 -9.96
C ILE A 172 -5.38 14.09 -10.71
N LYS A 173 -6.60 13.60 -10.49
CA LYS A 173 -7.81 14.16 -11.09
C LYS A 173 -8.02 15.63 -10.73
N LYS A 174 -7.88 15.99 -9.44
CA LYS A 174 -8.08 17.38 -8.96
C LYS A 174 -7.05 18.33 -9.57
N VAL A 175 -5.76 17.99 -9.55
CA VAL A 175 -4.70 18.87 -10.11
C VAL A 175 -4.88 19.10 -11.62
N ASN A 176 -5.31 18.08 -12.36
CA ASN A 176 -5.61 18.24 -13.79
C ASN A 176 -6.81 19.16 -14.02
N ASN A 177 -7.88 19.01 -13.24
CA ASN A 177 -9.06 19.85 -13.36
C ASN A 177 -8.78 21.31 -13.00
N GLN A 178 -7.95 21.58 -11.99
CA GLN A 178 -7.51 22.93 -11.63
C GLN A 178 -6.73 23.57 -12.78
N ARG A 179 -5.73 22.86 -13.33
CA ARG A 179 -4.93 23.35 -14.48
C ARG A 179 -5.78 23.63 -15.71
N ARG A 180 -6.75 22.76 -16.03
CA ARG A 180 -7.66 22.99 -17.17
C ARG A 180 -8.48 24.27 -16.97
N LYS A 181 -8.98 24.52 -15.76
CA LYS A 181 -9.72 25.76 -15.43
C LYS A 181 -8.84 27.01 -15.56
N GLU A 182 -7.59 26.94 -15.11
CA GLU A 182 -6.63 28.06 -15.24
C GLU A 182 -6.36 28.40 -16.71
N ILE A 183 -6.13 27.40 -17.57
CA ILE A 183 -5.91 27.60 -19.01
C ILE A 183 -7.13 28.26 -19.67
N VAL A 184 -8.34 27.78 -19.37
CA VAL A 184 -9.58 28.37 -19.91
C VAL A 184 -9.76 29.82 -19.45
N LYS A 185 -9.38 30.15 -18.21
CA LYS A 185 -9.45 31.52 -17.70
C LYS A 185 -8.46 32.45 -18.42
N ILE A 186 -7.24 31.99 -18.68
CA ILE A 186 -6.22 32.76 -19.41
C ILE A 186 -6.69 33.06 -20.84
N ASN A 187 -7.28 32.08 -21.54
CA ASN A 187 -7.75 32.25 -22.92
C ASN A 187 -9.01 33.13 -23.05
N ARG A 188 -9.62 33.57 -21.95
CA ARG A 188 -10.79 34.46 -21.92
C ARG A 188 -10.45 35.92 -21.61
N ILE A 189 -9.20 36.23 -21.30
CA ILE A 189 -8.66 37.58 -21.07
C ILE A 189 -8.01 38.05 -22.37
#